data_AF-A0A7W7RRD3-F1
#
_entry.id   AF-A0A7W7RRD3-F1
#
_cell.length_a   1.000
_cell.length_b   1.000
_cell.length_c   1.000
_cell.angle_alpha   90.00
_cell.angle_beta   90.00
_cell.angle_gamma   90.00
#
_symmetry.space_group_name_H-M   'P 1'
#
loop_
_entity.id
_entity.type
_entity.pdbx_description
1 polymer ?
#
loop_
_entity_poly.entity_id
_entity_poly.type
_entity_poly.pdbx_seq_one_letter_code
_entity_poly.pdbx_strand_id
1 'polypeptide(L)' 'MPALVISFAGGTTTSHDPVNSALTAEFVTVPLDTVTRCVADVRACAEHLGVDATPEMVERVAREHLLALVNSAPPPRSPR' A
#
# COMPACT_ATOMS: atom_id res chain seq x y z
N MET A 1 -37.45 2.37 -14.88
CA MET A 1 -36.00 2.68 -14.83
C MET A 1 -35.66 3.13 -13.41
N PRO A 2 -35.09 2.30 -12.52
CA PRO A 2 -34.64 2.80 -11.24
C PRO A 2 -33.21 3.34 -11.39
N ALA A 3 -33.00 4.60 -10.99
CA ALA A 3 -31.69 5.20 -10.85
C ALA A 3 -31.07 4.71 -9.54
N LEU A 4 -29.94 4.01 -9.64
CA LEU A 4 -29.11 3.64 -8.49
C LEU A 4 -28.45 4.90 -7.93
N VAL A 5 -28.94 5.36 -6.79
CA VAL A 5 -28.24 6.33 -5.95
C VAL A 5 -27.10 5.58 -5.26
N ILE A 6 -25.88 5.79 -5.75
CA ILE A 6 -24.67 5.39 -5.04
C ILE A 6 -24.43 6.48 -4.00
N SER A 7 -24.98 6.27 -2.80
CA SER A 7 -24.52 7.03 -1.63
C SER A 7 -23.13 6.53 -1.28
N PHE A 8 -22.10 7.26 -1.71
CA PHE A 8 -20.75 7.10 -1.19
C PHE A 8 -20.79 7.58 0.27
N ALA A 9 -20.94 6.64 1.19
CA ALA A 9 -20.63 6.89 2.58
C ALA A 9 -19.13 7.18 2.65
N GLY A 10 -18.78 8.46 2.70
CA GLY A 10 -17.46 8.94 3.09
C GLY A 10 -17.22 8.52 4.54
N GLY A 11 -16.81 7.27 4.73
CA GLY A 11 -16.28 6.80 5.99
C GLY A 11 -14.87 7.35 6.16
N THR A 12 -14.72 8.49 6.82
CA THR A 12 -13.47 8.78 7.54
C THR A 12 -13.43 7.93 8.82
N THR A 13 -13.61 6.62 8.68
CA THR A 13 -13.03 5.71 9.63
C THR A 13 -11.55 5.72 9.26
N THR A 14 -10.72 6.40 10.05
CA THR A 14 -9.31 6.01 10.17
C THR A 14 -9.30 4.60 10.76
N SER A 15 -9.75 3.64 9.97
CA SER A 15 -9.52 2.22 10.16
C SER A 15 -8.03 2.10 9.90
N HIS A 16 -7.28 2.23 10.99
CA HIS A 16 -5.84 2.15 11.01
C HIS A 16 -5.48 0.73 10.56
N ASP A 17 -5.20 0.56 9.26
CA ASP A 17 -4.79 -0.72 8.70
C ASP A 17 -3.47 -1.12 9.39
N PRO A 18 -3.45 -2.20 10.19
CA PRO A 18 -2.26 -2.57 10.94
C PRO A 18 -1.05 -2.82 10.03
N VAL A 19 -1.28 -3.26 8.79
CA VAL A 19 -0.22 -3.47 7.80
C VAL A 19 0.41 -2.15 7.37
N ASN A 20 -0.40 -1.13 7.05
CA ASN A 20 0.11 0.19 6.70
C ASN A 20 0.93 0.80 7.83
N SER A 21 0.47 0.66 9.07
CA SER A 21 1.15 1.25 10.21
C SER A 21 2.45 0.56 10.56
N ALA A 22 2.49 -0.77 10.47
CA ALA A 22 3.73 -1.53 10.62
C ALA A 22 4.77 -1.13 9.55
N LEU A 23 4.36 -1.10 8.27
CA LEU A 23 5.27 -0.77 7.17
C LEU A 23 5.70 0.70 7.17
N THR A 24 4.82 1.63 7.54
CA THR A 24 5.18 3.06 7.65
C THR A 24 6.21 3.28 8.76
N ALA A 25 6.08 2.56 9.88
CA ALA A 25 7.05 2.64 10.98
C ALA A 25 8.41 2.05 10.61
N GLU A 26 8.44 1.07 9.70
CA GLU A 26 9.67 0.43 9.23
C GLU A 26 10.36 1.22 8.11
N PHE A 27 9.59 1.70 7.13
CA PHE A 27 10.10 2.38 5.93
C PHE A 27 10.01 3.90 6.05
N VAL A 28 10.58 4.47 7.11
CA VAL A 28 10.49 5.91 7.42
C VAL A 28 11.08 6.85 6.37
N THR A 29 11.93 6.33 5.48
CA THR A 29 12.52 7.08 4.37
C THR A 29 11.65 7.07 3.11
N VAL A 30 10.61 6.23 3.06
CA VAL A 30 9.66 6.14 1.97
C VAL A 30 8.42 6.99 2.31
N PRO A 31 7.89 7.80 1.37
CA PRO A 31 6.69 8.58 1.64
C PRO A 31 5.50 7.71 2.04
N LEU A 32 4.70 8.17 3.02
CA LEU A 32 3.53 7.46 3.53
C LEU A 32 2.53 7.06 2.43
N ASP A 33 2.27 7.95 1.48
CA ASP A 33 1.38 7.69 0.35
C ASP A 33 1.91 6.52 -0.52
N THR A 34 3.23 6.42 -0.68
CA THR A 34 3.86 5.32 -1.44
C THR A 34 3.68 4.00 -0.71
N VAL A 35 3.85 3.97 0.62
CA VAL A 35 3.62 2.76 1.43
C VAL A 35 2.15 2.33 1.33
N THR A 36 1.22 3.27 1.55
CA THR A 36 -0.22 3.03 1.51
C THR A 36 -0.67 2.51 0.14
N ARG A 37 -0.16 3.12 -0.94
CA ARG A 37 -0.44 2.68 -2.30
C ARG A 37 0.13 1.28 -2.57
N CYS A 38 1.35 0.99 -2.12
CA CYS A 38 1.95 -0.33 -2.28
C CYS A 38 1.09 -1.43 -1.63
N VAL A 39 0.60 -1.19 -0.40
CA VAL A 39 -0.29 -2.14 0.29
C VAL A 39 -1.61 -2.32 -0.44
N ALA A 40 -2.22 -1.23 -0.92
CA ALA A 40 -3.45 -1.27 -1.71
C ALA A 40 -3.27 -2.05 -3.03
N ASP A 41 -2.16 -1.80 -3.74
CA ASP A 41 -1.83 -2.47 -5.00
C ASP A 41 -1.62 -3.98 -4.77
N VAL A 42 -0.92 -4.37 -3.70
CA VAL A 42 -0.73 -5.79 -3.33
C VAL A 42 -2.08 -6.47 -3.04
N ARG A 43 -2.95 -5.82 -2.27
CA ARG A 43 -4.30 -6.34 -1.97
C ARG A 43 -5.13 -6.53 -3.24
N ALA A 44 -5.17 -5.51 -4.10
CA ALA A 44 -5.89 -5.56 -5.37
C ALA A 44 -5.34 -6.65 -6.31
N CYS A 45 -4.01 -6.83 -6.36
CA CYS A 45 -3.37 -7.89 -7.12
C CYS A 45 -3.74 -9.28 -6.57
N ALA A 46 -3.72 -9.47 -5.25
CA ALA A 46 -4.11 -10.74 -4.62
C ALA A 46 -5.56 -11.11 -4.95
N GLU A 47 -6.48 -10.16 -4.79
CA GLU A 47 -7.90 -10.33 -5.14
C GLU A 47 -8.09 -10.66 -6.63
N HIS A 48 -7.39 -9.96 -7.52
CA HIS A 48 -7.45 -10.21 -8.96
C HIS A 48 -6.97 -11.62 -9.33
N LEU A 49 -5.97 -12.14 -8.61
CA LEU A 49 -5.43 -13.48 -8.81
C LEU A 49 -6.23 -14.58 -8.10
N GLY A 50 -7.27 -14.22 -7.33
CA GLY A 50 -8.03 -15.17 -6.51
C GLY A 50 -7.23 -15.74 -5.33
N VAL A 51 -6.18 -15.04 -4.89
CA VAL A 51 -5.37 -15.40 -3.72
C VAL A 51 -5.97 -14.72 -2.49
N ASP A 52 -6.03 -15.43 -1.37
CA ASP A 52 -6.49 -14.86 -0.11
C ASP A 52 -5.54 -13.75 0.37
N ALA A 53 -6.08 -12.53 0.47
CA ALA A 53 -5.32 -11.32 0.80
C ALA A 53 -5.20 -11.14 2.32
N THR A 54 -4.67 -12.15 3.02
CA THR A 54 -4.50 -12.08 4.47
C THR A 54 -3.52 -10.96 4.85
N PRO A 55 -3.67 -10.34 6.03
CA PRO A 55 -2.76 -9.27 6.47
C PRO A 55 -1.29 -9.68 6.43
N GLU A 56 -0.96 -10.92 6.84
CA GLU A 56 0.43 -11.41 6.86
C GLU A 56 1.00 -11.57 5.45
N MET A 57 0.17 -12.04 4.50
CA MET A 57 0.56 -12.17 3.10
C MET A 57 0.81 -10.80 2.48
N VAL A 58 -0.13 -9.87 2.66
CA VAL A 58 -0.05 -8.51 2.12
C VAL A 58 1.16 -7.78 2.69
N GLU A 59 1.39 -7.88 4.00
CA GLU A 59 2.55 -7.27 4.65
C GLU A 59 3.86 -7.79 4.07
N ARG A 60 4.02 -9.11 3.94
CA ARG A 60 5.24 -9.72 3.40
C ARG A 60 5.53 -9.27 1.99
N VAL A 61 4.53 -9.30 1.09
CA VAL A 61 4.73 -8.92 -0.30
C VAL A 61 5.01 -7.42 -0.43
N ALA A 62 4.27 -6.58 0.30
CA ALA A 62 4.48 -5.13 0.30
C ALA A 62 5.88 -4.76 0.83
N ARG A 63 6.34 -5.43 1.90
CA ARG A 63 7.68 -5.26 2.45
C ARG A 63 8.77 -5.55 1.42
N GLU A 64 8.66 -6.65 0.68
CA GLU A 64 9.62 -6.99 -0.38
C GLU A 64 9.62 -5.94 -1.51
N HIS A 65 8.46 -5.45 -1.91
CA HIS A 65 8.36 -4.38 -2.91
C HIS A 65 9.01 -3.07 -2.43
N LEU A 66 8.76 -2.68 -1.18
CA LEU A 66 9.35 -1.47 -0.59
C LEU A 66 10.87 -1.61 -0.44
N LEU A 67 11.35 -2.79 -0.04
CA LEU A 67 12.78 -3.08 0.03
C LEU A 67 13.44 -2.98 -1.36
N ALA A 68 12.82 -3.55 -2.39
CA ALA A 68 13.29 -3.42 -3.77
C ALA A 68 13.30 -1.95 -4.24
N LEU A 69 12.30 -1.16 -3.87
CA LEU A 69 12.24 0.27 -4.18
C LEU A 69 13.38 1.05 -3.52
N VAL A 70 13.67 0.81 -2.24
CA VAL A 70 14.79 1.44 -1.54
C VAL A 70 16.13 1.04 -2.16
N ASN A 71 16.31 -0.25 -2.48
CA ASN A 71 17.56 -0.77 -3.05
C ASN A 71 17.79 -0.35 -4.51
N SER A 72 16.74 0.02 -5.23
CA SER A 72 16.82 0.47 -6.63
C SER A 72 16.91 1.99 -6.78
N ALA A 73 16.90 2.75 -5.68
CA ALA A 73 17.02 4.20 -5.73
C ALA A 73 18.34 4.60 -6.43
N PRO A 74 18.28 5.41 -7.51
CA PRO A 74 19.48 5.84 -8.19
C PRO A 74 20.35 6.69 -7.25
N PRO A 75 21.69 6.60 -7.37
CA PRO A 75 22.58 7.40 -6.54
C PRO A 75 22.26 8.90 -6.71
N PRO A 76 22.38 9.69 -5.63
CA PRO A 76 22.10 11.12 -5.69
C PRO A 76 23.00 11.75 -6.76
N ARG A 77 22.39 12.45 -7.72
CA ARG A 77 23.14 13.16 -8.75
C ARG A 77 23.94 14.26 -8.06
N SER A 78 25.27 14.19 -8.14
CA SER A 78 26.14 15.26 -7.65
C SER A 78 25.81 16.55 -8.43
N PRO A 79 25.63 17.71 -7.76
CA PRO A 79 25.52 18.97 -8.47
C PRO A 79 26.86 19.23 -9.16
N ARG A 80 26.80 19.48 -10.47
CA ARG A 80 27.97 19.85 -11.28
C ARG A 80 28.29 21.33 -11.09
#